data_AF-A0A8C4QAH2-F1
#
_entry.id   AF-A0A8C4QAH2-F1
#
_cell.length_a   1.000
_cell.length_b   1.000
_cell.length_c   1.000
_cell.angle_alpha   90.00
_cell.angle_beta   90.00
_cell.angle_gamma   90.00
#
_symmetry.space_group_name_H-M   'P 1'
#
loop_
_entity.id
_entity.type
_entity.pdbx_description
1 polymer ?
#
loop_
_entity_poly.entity_id
_entity_poly.type
_entity_poly.pdbx_seq_one_letter_code
_entity_poly.pdbx_strand_id
1 'polypeptide(L)'
;MQFRSLRRAFAGCQLVQGNLEITNMGRHHDLSFLKSIQEVSGYVLVALNEVEEIPLENLHLIRGARLYMGRYALAVMVNYNKAEGGRVRIGLQHLNLHKLTEILIGGVYITKNRYLCHVNTIDWNDIVSPRSLVHIEMDNTTVCECGNVLLVVWLFGVSLLVYFSQLFSHSMAIPALLLHLQRVN
;
A
#
# COMPACT_ATOMS: atom_id res chain seq x y z
N MET A 1 0.91 -10.66 -23.48
CA MET A 1 2.10 -11.45 -23.07
C MET A 1 2.58 -11.10 -21.66
N GLN A 2 2.53 -9.82 -21.27
CA GLN A 2 2.96 -9.32 -19.96
C GLN A 2 2.45 -10.12 -18.74
N PHE A 3 1.14 -10.35 -18.65
CA PHE A 3 0.53 -11.09 -17.52
C PHE A 3 1.15 -12.48 -17.30
N ARG A 4 1.37 -13.25 -18.38
CA ARG A 4 1.92 -14.61 -18.28
C ARG A 4 3.34 -14.60 -17.73
N SER A 5 4.16 -13.65 -18.14
CA SER A 5 5.53 -13.50 -17.63
C SER A 5 5.52 -13.09 -16.16
N LEU A 6 4.68 -12.12 -15.78
CA LEU A 6 4.54 -11.68 -14.39
C LEU A 6 4.11 -12.83 -13.48
N ARG A 7 3.08 -13.58 -13.88
CA ARG A 7 2.58 -14.73 -13.12
C ARG A 7 3.64 -15.82 -12.98
N ARG A 8 4.36 -16.14 -14.05
CA ARG A 8 5.44 -17.14 -14.01
C ARG A 8 6.58 -16.73 -13.08
N ALA A 9 6.91 -15.44 -13.03
CA ALA A 9 8.00 -14.92 -12.20
C ALA A 9 7.64 -14.94 -10.71
N PHE A 10 6.39 -14.63 -10.35
CA PHE A 10 6.04 -14.33 -8.96
C PHE A 10 5.01 -15.26 -8.32
N ALA A 11 4.46 -16.26 -9.02
CA ALA A 11 3.55 -17.21 -8.41
C ALA A 11 4.23 -18.00 -7.29
N GLY A 12 3.72 -17.86 -6.05
CA GLY A 12 4.28 -18.50 -4.86
C GLY A 12 5.57 -17.84 -4.33
N CYS A 13 6.00 -16.73 -4.93
CA CYS A 13 7.18 -15.98 -4.49
C CYS A 13 6.86 -15.23 -3.19
N GLN A 14 7.74 -15.34 -2.20
CA GLN A 14 7.66 -14.58 -0.94
C GLN A 14 8.69 -13.43 -0.89
N LEU A 15 9.88 -13.64 -1.43
CA LEU A 15 10.95 -12.64 -1.50
C LEU A 15 11.31 -12.36 -2.96
N VAL A 16 11.02 -11.14 -3.41
CA VAL A 16 11.44 -10.68 -4.73
C VAL A 16 12.88 -10.19 -4.68
N GLN A 17 13.79 -10.95 -5.31
CA GLN A 17 15.17 -10.55 -5.54
C GLN A 17 15.25 -9.61 -6.75
N GLY A 18 15.12 -8.32 -6.49
CA GLY A 18 15.11 -7.26 -7.50
C GLY A 18 13.88 -6.38 -7.36
N ASN A 19 13.35 -5.94 -8.50
CA ASN A 19 12.21 -5.03 -8.54
C ASN A 19 10.92 -5.80 -8.81
N LEU A 20 9.83 -5.36 -8.21
CA LEU A 20 8.48 -5.82 -8.52
C LEU A 20 7.81 -4.79 -9.42
N GLU A 21 7.61 -5.13 -10.70
CA GLU A 21 6.99 -4.23 -11.68
C GLU A 21 5.67 -4.80 -12.18
N ILE A 22 4.57 -4.25 -11.66
CA ILE A 22 3.20 -4.61 -12.03
C ILE A 22 2.74 -3.54 -13.02
N THR A 23 2.85 -3.84 -14.31
CA THR A 23 2.55 -2.89 -15.37
C THR A 23 1.69 -3.46 -16.49
N ASN A 24 0.84 -2.63 -17.09
CA ASN A 24 0.01 -2.99 -18.24
C ASN A 24 -0.91 -4.20 -17.98
N MET A 25 -1.42 -4.33 -16.75
CA MET A 25 -2.40 -5.35 -16.40
C MET A 25 -3.80 -4.90 -16.83
N GLY A 26 -4.39 -5.63 -17.79
CA GLY A 26 -5.78 -5.41 -18.20
C GLY A 26 -6.80 -5.79 -17.13
N ARG A 27 -7.99 -5.17 -17.18
CA ARG A 27 -9.08 -5.23 -16.19
C ARG A 27 -9.44 -6.62 -15.65
N HIS A 28 -9.35 -7.67 -16.47
CA HIS A 28 -9.81 -9.02 -16.13
C HIS A 28 -8.70 -9.97 -15.65
N HIS A 29 -7.48 -9.48 -15.46
CA HIS A 29 -6.39 -10.33 -14.99
C HIS A 29 -6.49 -10.61 -13.50
N ASP A 30 -6.39 -11.89 -13.13
CA ASP A 30 -6.29 -12.32 -11.74
C ASP A 30 -4.85 -12.19 -11.23
N LEU A 31 -4.64 -11.24 -10.32
CA LEU A 31 -3.35 -10.96 -9.68
C LEU A 31 -3.21 -11.61 -8.30
N SER A 32 -4.08 -12.55 -7.93
CA SER A 32 -4.06 -13.26 -6.63
C SER A 32 -2.72 -13.91 -6.30
N PHE A 33 -1.94 -14.29 -7.31
CA PHE A 33 -0.60 -14.87 -7.12
C PHE A 33 0.41 -13.90 -6.47
N LEU A 34 0.14 -12.58 -6.45
CA LEU A 34 0.97 -11.58 -5.78
C LEU A 34 0.77 -11.57 -4.26
N LYS A 35 -0.31 -12.17 -3.76
CA LYS A 35 -0.63 -12.21 -2.32
C LYS A 35 0.48 -12.86 -1.49
N SER A 36 1.28 -13.77 -2.06
CA SER A 36 2.35 -14.44 -1.32
C SER A 36 3.58 -13.56 -1.06
N ILE A 37 3.73 -12.45 -1.78
CA ILE A 37 4.91 -11.58 -1.69
C ILE A 37 4.91 -10.87 -0.34
N GLN A 38 6.02 -11.00 0.38
CA GLN A 38 6.26 -10.44 1.71
C GLN A 38 7.34 -9.36 1.69
N GLU A 39 8.35 -9.54 0.84
CA GLU A 39 9.48 -8.63 0.76
C GLU A 39 9.90 -8.37 -0.69
N VAL A 40 10.36 -7.14 -0.95
CA VAL A 40 10.97 -6.74 -2.22
C VAL A 40 12.33 -6.09 -1.95
N SER A 41 13.39 -6.62 -2.56
CA SER A 41 14.75 -6.11 -2.28
C SER A 41 15.06 -4.80 -3.01
N GLY A 42 14.45 -4.55 -4.16
CA GLY A 42 14.56 -3.33 -4.95
C GLY A 42 13.41 -2.37 -4.69
N TYR A 43 12.78 -1.87 -5.77
CA TYR A 43 11.57 -1.05 -5.70
C TYR A 43 10.33 -1.81 -6.15
N VAL A 44 9.16 -1.24 -5.82
CA VAL A 44 7.85 -1.65 -6.32
C VAL A 44 7.30 -0.58 -7.25
N LEU A 45 7.00 -0.95 -8.50
CA LEU A 45 6.38 -0.10 -9.50
C LEU A 45 5.00 -0.65 -9.87
N VAL A 46 3.98 0.19 -9.72
CA VAL A 46 2.59 -0.08 -10.09
C VAL A 46 2.16 0.98 -11.10
N ALA A 47 2.14 0.64 -12.39
CA ALA A 47 1.86 1.63 -13.42
C ALA A 47 1.06 1.12 -14.61
N LEU A 48 0.22 1.98 -15.20
CA LEU A 48 -0.51 1.70 -16.44
C LEU A 48 -1.45 0.49 -16.34
N ASN A 49 -1.97 0.21 -15.14
CA ASN A 49 -2.88 -0.90 -14.93
C ASN A 49 -4.35 -0.47 -15.02
N GLU A 50 -5.18 -1.36 -15.51
CA GLU A 50 -6.64 -1.23 -15.61
C GLU A 50 -7.38 -2.16 -14.63
N VAL A 51 -6.64 -2.98 -13.89
CA VAL A 51 -7.18 -3.81 -12.81
C VAL A 51 -7.73 -2.94 -11.68
N GLU A 52 -8.75 -3.45 -11.00
CA GLU A 52 -9.38 -2.76 -9.87
C GLU A 52 -8.58 -2.87 -8.56
N GLU A 53 -7.89 -3.98 -8.37
CA GLU A 53 -7.13 -4.28 -7.16
C GLU A 53 -5.73 -4.81 -7.49
N ILE A 54 -4.75 -4.41 -6.67
CA ILE A 54 -3.43 -5.05 -6.61
C ILE A 54 -3.24 -5.63 -5.20
N PRO A 55 -3.27 -6.97 -5.06
CA PRO A 55 -3.35 -7.63 -3.76
C PRO A 55 -1.95 -7.91 -3.17
N LEU A 56 -1.29 -6.86 -2.66
CA LEU A 56 0.01 -6.96 -1.98
C LEU A 56 -0.15 -7.08 -0.46
N GLU A 57 -1.18 -7.81 -0.03
CA GLU A 57 -1.66 -7.84 1.36
C GLU A 57 -0.66 -8.41 2.37
N ASN A 58 0.35 -9.17 1.92
CA ASN A 58 1.42 -9.68 2.77
C ASN A 58 2.74 -8.92 2.67
N LEU A 59 2.85 -7.94 1.76
CA LEU A 59 4.07 -7.15 1.60
C LEU A 59 4.29 -6.30 2.85
N HIS A 60 5.36 -6.57 3.58
CA HIS A 60 5.70 -5.85 4.81
C HIS A 60 6.98 -5.01 4.71
N LEU A 61 7.87 -5.32 3.75
CA LEU A 61 9.16 -4.67 3.63
C LEU A 61 9.54 -4.39 2.17
N ILE A 62 9.97 -3.15 1.89
CA ILE A 62 10.67 -2.78 0.66
C ILE A 62 12.07 -2.27 1.02
N ARG A 63 13.12 -2.96 0.57
CA ARG A 63 14.50 -2.65 0.99
C ARG A 63 15.11 -1.47 0.23
N GLY A 64 14.69 -1.21 -1.01
CA GLY A 64 15.17 -0.06 -1.77
C GLY A 64 16.63 -0.16 -2.23
N ALA A 65 17.18 -1.37 -2.41
CA ALA A 65 18.54 -1.55 -2.96
C ALA A 65 18.67 -0.99 -4.40
N ARG A 66 17.53 -0.82 -5.07
CA ARG A 66 17.36 -0.06 -6.30
C ARG A 66 16.15 0.85 -6.13
N LEU A 67 16.21 2.03 -6.75
CA LEU A 67 15.16 3.04 -6.66
C LEU A 67 14.63 3.41 -8.04
N TYR A 68 13.32 3.52 -8.16
CA TYR A 68 12.67 4.09 -9.32
C TYR A 68 12.99 5.59 -9.41
N MET A 69 13.41 6.05 -10.60
CA MET A 69 13.90 7.41 -10.84
C MET A 69 15.02 7.85 -9.86
N GLY A 70 15.76 6.89 -9.32
CA GLY A 70 16.84 7.13 -8.35
C GLY A 70 16.37 7.64 -6.98
N ARG A 71 15.07 7.68 -6.70
CA ARG A 71 14.52 8.31 -5.47
C ARG A 71 13.44 7.51 -4.76
N TYR A 72 12.66 6.70 -5.47
CA TYR A 72 11.44 6.11 -4.92
C TYR A 72 11.53 4.59 -4.83
N ALA A 73 11.22 4.04 -3.67
CA ALA A 73 11.10 2.60 -3.45
C ALA A 73 9.68 2.10 -3.73
N LEU A 74 8.68 2.96 -3.62
CA LEU A 74 7.31 2.69 -4.06
C LEU A 74 6.87 3.76 -5.05
N ALA A 75 6.46 3.34 -6.24
CA ALA A 75 5.94 4.24 -7.28
C ALA A 75 4.61 3.71 -7.84
N VAL A 76 3.55 4.51 -7.74
CA VAL A 76 2.19 4.16 -8.16
C VAL A 76 1.67 5.25 -9.09
N MET A 77 1.54 4.97 -10.39
CA MET A 77 1.16 6.02 -11.33
C MET A 77 0.32 5.57 -12.52
N VAL A 78 -0.64 6.42 -12.92
CA VAL A 78 -1.39 6.26 -14.17
C VAL A 78 -2.11 4.90 -14.25
N ASN A 79 -2.70 4.43 -13.15
CA ASN A 79 -3.42 3.16 -13.11
C ASN A 79 -4.92 3.34 -13.42
N TYR A 80 -5.23 3.81 -14.62
CA TYR A 80 -6.61 3.95 -15.12
C TYR A 80 -6.65 4.02 -16.64
N ASN A 81 -7.77 3.61 -17.25
CA ASN A 81 -7.99 3.75 -18.68
C ASN A 81 -8.32 5.21 -19.02
N LYS A 82 -7.48 5.84 -19.86
CA LYS A 82 -7.67 7.24 -20.29
C LYS A 82 -8.66 7.40 -21.45
N ALA A 83 -8.87 6.35 -22.24
CA ALA A 83 -9.64 6.39 -23.47
C ALA A 83 -11.16 6.45 -23.24
N GLU A 84 -11.66 5.89 -22.13
CA GLU A 84 -13.10 5.79 -21.82
C GLU A 84 -13.75 7.10 -21.35
N GLY A 85 -13.03 8.24 -21.37
CA GLY A 85 -13.58 9.56 -21.09
C GLY A 85 -14.25 9.71 -19.72
N GLY A 86 -14.01 8.79 -18.79
CA GLY A 86 -14.63 8.77 -17.45
C GLY A 86 -16.06 8.22 -17.39
N ARG A 87 -16.60 7.63 -18.46
CA ARG A 87 -17.95 7.02 -18.44
C ARG A 87 -17.98 5.72 -17.66
N VAL A 88 -16.89 4.94 -17.73
CA VAL A 88 -16.71 3.69 -16.99
C VAL A 88 -15.49 3.85 -16.08
N ARG A 89 -15.66 3.53 -14.79
CA ARG A 89 -14.57 3.52 -13.81
C ARG A 89 -13.69 2.29 -14.04
N ILE A 90 -12.68 2.43 -14.90
CA ILE A 90 -11.70 1.37 -15.17
C ILE A 90 -10.33 1.84 -14.69
N GLY A 91 -9.81 1.17 -13.67
CA GLY A 91 -8.52 1.47 -13.07
C GLY A 91 -8.44 1.02 -11.63
N LEU A 92 -7.25 1.22 -11.06
CA LEU A 92 -6.91 0.79 -9.72
C LEU A 92 -7.70 1.59 -8.69
N GLN A 93 -8.45 0.87 -7.87
CA GLN A 93 -9.20 1.40 -6.72
C GLN A 93 -8.53 1.05 -5.41
N HIS A 94 -8.00 -0.18 -5.31
CA HIS A 94 -7.43 -0.71 -4.08
C HIS A 94 -5.98 -1.16 -4.29
N LEU A 95 -5.07 -0.54 -3.55
CA LEU A 95 -3.70 -0.99 -3.41
C LEU A 95 -3.52 -1.54 -2.00
N ASN A 96 -3.64 -2.85 -1.85
CA ASN A 96 -3.76 -3.50 -0.56
C ASN A 96 -2.39 -3.68 0.10
N LEU A 97 -1.94 -2.65 0.83
CA LEU A 97 -0.64 -2.59 1.52
C LEU A 97 -0.80 -2.69 3.05
N HIS A 98 -1.81 -3.43 3.53
CA HIS A 98 -2.18 -3.45 4.95
C HIS A 98 -1.07 -3.90 5.91
N LYS A 99 -0.10 -4.70 5.43
CA LYS A 99 1.05 -5.14 6.22
C LYS A 99 2.33 -4.36 5.95
N LEU A 100 2.32 -3.38 5.05
CA LEU A 100 3.51 -2.60 4.74
C LEU A 100 3.84 -1.71 5.94
N THR A 101 4.90 -2.08 6.66
CA THR A 101 5.35 -1.35 7.85
C THR A 101 6.66 -0.61 7.61
N GLU A 102 7.46 -0.99 6.60
CA GLU A 102 8.81 -0.45 6.46
C GLU A 102 9.29 -0.33 5.00
N ILE A 103 9.85 0.83 4.69
CA ILE A 103 10.64 1.12 3.48
C ILE A 103 12.02 1.62 3.93
N LEU A 104 13.05 0.80 3.76
CA LEU A 104 14.39 1.08 4.32
C LEU A 104 15.12 2.23 3.62
N ILE A 105 15.02 2.29 2.28
CA ILE A 105 15.72 3.28 1.46
C ILE A 105 14.76 3.75 0.37
N GLY A 106 14.63 5.05 0.20
CA GLY A 106 13.83 5.67 -0.84
C GLY A 106 12.44 6.09 -0.40
N GLY A 107 11.85 6.98 -1.18
CA GLY A 107 10.56 7.58 -0.92
C GLY A 107 9.38 6.88 -1.59
N VAL A 108 8.24 7.57 -1.53
CA VAL A 108 6.96 7.14 -2.11
C VAL A 108 6.52 8.16 -3.15
N TYR A 109 6.11 7.68 -4.32
CA TYR A 109 5.63 8.52 -5.43
C TYR A 109 4.29 8.01 -5.94
N ILE A 110 3.21 8.73 -5.65
CA ILE A 110 1.84 8.37 -6.05
C ILE A 110 1.26 9.54 -6.83
N THR A 111 0.96 9.35 -8.12
CA THR A 111 0.43 10.43 -8.98
C THR A 111 -0.53 9.87 -10.02
N LYS A 112 -1.51 10.67 -10.45
CA LYS A 112 -2.40 10.33 -11.58
C LYS A 112 -3.08 8.96 -11.40
N ASN A 113 -3.61 8.67 -10.21
CA ASN A 113 -4.43 7.47 -9.98
C ASN A 113 -5.87 7.89 -9.72
N ARG A 114 -6.62 8.15 -10.80
CA ARG A 114 -7.96 8.76 -10.78
C ARG A 114 -9.02 8.03 -9.96
N TYR A 115 -8.82 6.75 -9.66
CA TYR A 115 -9.81 5.94 -8.93
C TYR A 115 -9.26 5.35 -7.63
N LEU A 116 -8.00 5.63 -7.29
CA LEU A 116 -7.31 5.01 -6.16
C LEU A 116 -7.79 5.60 -4.84
N CYS A 117 -8.19 4.73 -3.93
CA CYS A 117 -8.78 5.08 -2.65
C CYS A 117 -7.83 4.87 -1.47
N HIS A 118 -8.05 5.65 -0.41
CA HIS A 118 -7.45 5.50 0.93
C HIS A 118 -5.93 5.65 1.05
N VAL A 119 -5.18 5.83 -0.04
CA VAL A 119 -3.72 6.04 0.05
C VAL A 119 -3.31 7.33 0.78
N ASN A 120 -4.22 8.30 0.89
CA ASN A 120 -4.06 9.54 1.64
C ASN A 120 -4.31 9.39 3.15
N THR A 121 -4.93 8.29 3.60
CA THR A 121 -5.18 8.06 5.02
C THR A 121 -3.99 7.37 5.71
N ILE A 122 -2.96 7.00 4.95
CA ILE A 122 -1.74 6.37 5.45
C ILE A 122 -0.75 7.47 5.83
N ASP A 123 -0.22 7.43 7.05
CA ASP A 123 0.94 8.25 7.40
C ASP A 123 2.21 7.60 6.84
N TRP A 124 2.59 8.03 5.64
CA TRP A 124 3.75 7.50 4.95
C TRP A 124 5.07 7.82 5.66
N ASN A 125 5.12 8.85 6.52
CA ASN A 125 6.33 9.19 7.26
C ASN A 125 6.68 8.15 8.34
N ASP A 126 5.69 7.38 8.81
CA ASP A 126 5.89 6.25 9.72
C ASP A 126 6.49 5.02 9.01
N ILE A 127 6.36 4.95 7.67
CA ILE A 127 6.78 3.78 6.87
C ILE A 127 8.14 4.03 6.21
N VAL A 128 8.38 5.24 5.69
CA VAL A 128 9.64 5.56 5.00
C VAL A 128 10.75 5.95 5.96
N SER A 129 11.99 5.68 5.56
CA SER A 129 13.15 6.18 6.31
C SER A 129 13.12 7.71 6.47
N PRO A 130 13.63 8.26 7.59
CA PRO A 130 13.72 9.71 7.77
C PRO A 130 14.40 10.39 6.57
N ARG A 131 13.88 11.56 6.15
CA ARG A 131 14.34 12.35 4.99
C ARG A 131 14.00 11.78 3.62
N SER A 132 13.30 10.66 3.52
CA SER A 132 12.76 10.16 2.25
C SER A 132 11.65 11.06 1.72
N LEU A 133 11.56 11.19 0.40
CA LEU A 133 10.58 12.05 -0.26
C LEU A 133 9.24 11.33 -0.41
N VAL A 134 8.20 11.87 0.21
CA VAL A 134 6.82 11.43 0.00
C VAL A 134 6.14 12.44 -0.93
N HIS A 135 5.76 12.00 -2.12
CA HIS A 135 5.04 12.80 -3.10
C HIS A 135 3.75 12.09 -3.49
N ILE A 136 2.61 12.68 -3.11
CA ILE A 136 1.29 12.10 -3.33
C ILE A 136 0.40 13.19 -3.96
N GLU A 137 -0.10 12.90 -5.15
CA GLU A 137 -1.07 13.71 -5.88
C GLU A 137 -2.38 12.93 -5.96
N MET A 138 -3.41 13.42 -5.27
CA MET A 138 -4.75 12.86 -5.27
C MET A 138 -5.61 13.51 -6.36
N ASP A 139 -6.51 12.74 -6.94
CA ASP A 139 -7.57 13.29 -7.78
C ASP A 139 -8.78 13.61 -6.89
N ASN A 140 -9.10 14.90 -6.70
CA ASN A 140 -10.20 15.33 -5.83
C ASN A 140 -11.59 14.84 -6.30
N THR A 141 -11.70 14.25 -7.48
CA THR A 141 -12.95 13.70 -8.02
C THR A 141 -13.16 12.22 -7.64
N THR A 142 -12.21 11.57 -6.97
CA THR A 142 -12.37 10.19 -6.49
C THR A 142 -13.47 10.11 -5.43
N VAL A 143 -14.58 9.45 -5.76
CA VAL A 143 -15.57 9.02 -4.77
C VAL A 143 -15.22 7.61 -4.33
N CYS A 144 -14.73 7.49 -3.10
CA CYS A 144 -14.46 6.22 -2.43
C CYS A 144 -15.67 5.90 -1.55
N GLU A 145 -16.28 4.73 -1.76
CA GLU A 145 -17.35 4.27 -0.89
C GLU A 145 -16.71 3.70 0.38
N CYS A 146 -17.04 4.28 1.54
CA CYS A 146 -16.66 3.72 2.84
C CYS A 146 -17.50 2.46 3.10
N GLY A 147 -17.07 1.30 2.59
CA GLY A 147 -17.57 0.00 3.03
C GLY A 147 -16.83 -0.43 4.30
N ASN A 148 -17.53 -0.53 5.44
CA ASN A 148 -17.11 -1.04 6.75
C ASN A 148 -15.59 -1.32 6.92
N VAL A 149 -14.79 -0.26 7.02
CA VAL A 149 -13.40 -0.39 7.42
C VAL A 149 -13.36 -0.44 8.94
N LEU A 150 -12.87 -1.56 9.50
CA LEU A 150 -12.37 -1.66 10.86
C LEU A 150 -11.26 -0.61 11.07
N LEU A 151 -11.68 0.61 11.40
CA LEU A 151 -10.83 1.67 11.94
C LEU A 151 -10.40 1.27 13.34
N VAL A 152 -9.40 0.40 13.47
CA VAL A 152 -8.69 0.21 14.75
C VAL A 152 -7.17 0.16 14.59
N VAL A 153 -6.61 0.05 13.39
CA VAL A 153 -5.15 -0.12 13.24
C VAL A 153 -4.39 1.20 13.00
N TRP A 154 -5.06 2.27 12.55
CA TRP A 154 -4.37 3.48 12.04
C TRP A 154 -4.60 4.77 12.85
N LEU A 155 -5.31 4.70 13.98
CA LEU A 155 -5.38 5.85 14.91
C LEU A 155 -4.16 5.97 15.82
N PHE A 156 -3.30 4.95 15.82
CA PHE A 156 -2.07 4.90 16.59
C PHE A 156 -0.99 4.44 15.62
N GLY A 157 -0.13 5.36 15.18
CA GLY A 157 0.92 5.10 14.18
C GLY A 157 1.78 3.86 14.48
N VAL A 158 2.60 3.45 13.52
CA VAL A 158 3.42 2.20 13.62
C VAL A 158 4.28 2.19 14.90
N SER A 159 4.64 3.38 15.40
CA SER A 159 5.33 3.58 16.69
C SER A 159 4.56 3.10 17.94
N LEU A 160 3.25 2.89 17.89
CA LEU A 160 2.43 2.40 19.01
C LEU A 160 2.11 0.91 18.97
N LEU A 161 2.29 0.23 17.82
CA LEU A 161 2.14 -1.23 17.75
C LEU A 161 3.25 -1.95 18.55
N VAL A 162 4.45 -1.36 18.63
CA VAL A 162 5.54 -1.87 19.48
C VAL A 162 5.14 -1.83 20.96
N TYR A 163 4.48 -0.77 21.41
CA TYR A 163 4.02 -0.61 22.79
C TYR A 163 2.96 -1.67 23.18
N PHE A 164 2.01 -1.96 22.27
CA PHE A 164 0.99 -2.97 22.53
C PHE A 164 1.56 -4.40 22.57
N SER A 165 2.58 -4.72 21.75
CA SER A 165 3.23 -6.03 21.78
C SER A 165 3.99 -6.31 23.09
N GLN A 166 4.54 -5.27 23.72
CA GLN A 166 5.22 -5.37 25.02
C GLN A 166 4.23 -5.43 26.20
N LEU A 167 3.07 -4.78 26.11
CA LEU A 167 2.03 -4.79 27.15
C LEU A 167 1.31 -6.16 27.29
N PHE A 168 1.23 -6.96 26.23
CA PHE A 168 0.58 -8.28 26.28
C PHE A 168 1.49 -9.44 26.72
N SER A 169 2.77 -9.19 26.95
CA SER A 169 3.73 -10.23 27.34
C SER A 169 3.77 -10.49 28.86
N HIS A 170 3.10 -9.68 29.69
CA HIS A 170 3.01 -9.89 31.15
C HIS A 170 1.57 -9.74 31.64
N SER A 171 0.90 -10.88 31.75
CA SER A 171 -0.20 -11.25 32.67
C SER A 171 -1.05 -10.16 33.36
N MET A 172 -2.37 -10.28 33.12
CA MET A 172 -3.52 -9.98 33.99
C MET A 172 -3.96 -8.52 34.28
N ALA A 173 -5.29 -8.38 34.21
CA ALA A 173 -6.16 -7.34 34.77
C ALA A 173 -6.34 -6.04 33.98
N ILE A 174 -7.45 -5.98 33.22
CA ILE A 174 -8.15 -4.73 32.92
C ILE A 174 -8.93 -4.34 34.17
N PRO A 175 -8.65 -3.17 34.78
CA PRO A 175 -9.77 -2.27 35.11
C PRO A 175 -9.47 -0.77 34.93
N ALA A 176 -10.53 -0.03 34.58
CA ALA A 176 -10.81 1.34 35.02
C ALA A 176 -9.94 2.52 34.51
N LEU A 177 -9.72 2.66 33.19
CA LEU A 177 -9.36 3.96 32.59
C LEU A 177 -10.23 4.39 31.41
N LEU A 178 -11.36 3.70 31.18
CA LEU A 178 -12.35 4.05 30.16
C LEU A 178 -13.46 5.02 30.65
N LEU A 179 -13.28 5.70 31.80
CA LEU A 179 -14.31 6.57 32.41
C LEU A 179 -13.89 8.04 32.58
N HIS A 180 -12.79 8.51 31.98
CA HIS A 180 -12.32 9.89 32.17
C HIS A 180 -12.15 10.78 30.93
N LEU A 181 -12.59 10.34 29.74
CA LEU A 181 -12.51 11.20 28.53
C LEU A 181 -13.87 11.52 27.88
N GLN A 182 -14.96 11.50 28.65
CA GLN A 182 -16.24 12.14 28.27
C GLN A 182 -16.65 13.32 29.18
N ARG A 183 -15.72 13.89 29.95
CA ARG A 183 -15.90 15.20 30.60
C ARG A 183 -14.62 16.01 30.43
N VAL A 184 -14.76 17.26 29.98
CA VAL A 184 -13.71 18.25 29.63
C VAL A 184 -13.16 18.03 28.21
N ASN A 185 -13.47 18.79 27.17
CA ASN A 185 -14.18 20.07 26.99
C ASN A 185 -14.90 20.05 25.64
#